data_AF-A4APR4-F1
#
_entry.id   AF-A4APR4-F1
#
_cell.length_a   1.000
_cell.length_b   1.000
_cell.length_c   1.000
_cell.angle_alpha   90.00
_cell.angle_beta   90.00
_cell.angle_gamma   90.00
#
_symmetry.space_group_name_H-M   'P 1'
#
loop_
_entity.id
_entity.type
_entity.pdbx_description
1 polymer ?
#
loop_
_entity_poly.entity_id
_entity_poly.type
_entity_poly.pdbx_seq_one_letter_code
_entity_poly.pdbx_strand_id
1 'polypeptide(L)'
;MTKLVQIDDQFINTNTIFSELILELKNGFSSKNSKVPMRHHHDFPNPEVGADSTLLLMPAWNPNKEAGVKIVTVSPENGQFGLPSIQGIYILIDPIKGGMKAILEAKSLTVKRTAAASALASSFLSREDSSSLLMIGTGALSTNLIKAHATVRPIKRVYVWGRDVEKARGICEALTNEDFKISAVEIVEEIISEVDIISCATLSKTPLVLGKYLKKGQHVDLVGAYKKDMREADDDVIKKASVFVDTMQGGLKESGDIVIPLQNGILNEEDIKADLFSLCSGQHLGRTNQNEITVFKSVGHALEDLVSASYYFKKYSNG
;
A
#
# COMPACT_ATOMS: atom_id res chain seq x y z
N MET A 1 3.79 30.00 21.25
CA MET A 1 3.21 29.15 20.18
C MET A 1 4.08 27.92 20.05
N THR A 2 3.51 26.72 19.97
CA THR A 2 4.27 25.52 19.63
C THR A 2 4.86 25.72 18.23
N LYS A 3 6.16 25.54 18.05
CA LYS A 3 6.83 25.69 16.75
C LYS A 3 6.28 24.63 15.80
N LEU A 4 5.88 25.04 14.59
CA LEU A 4 5.50 24.11 13.53
C LEU A 4 6.71 23.25 13.16
N VAL A 5 6.55 21.93 13.26
CA VAL A 5 7.60 20.96 12.93
C VAL A 5 7.57 20.65 11.42
N GLN A 6 8.74 20.50 10.81
CA GLN A 6 8.89 19.97 9.45
C GLN A 6 9.59 18.61 9.55
N ILE A 7 8.97 17.58 9.00
CA ILE A 7 9.51 16.22 8.96
C ILE A 7 9.75 15.84 7.50
N ASP A 8 11.01 15.77 7.11
CA ASP A 8 11.42 15.53 5.74
C ASP A 8 11.49 14.03 5.39
N ASP A 9 11.77 13.77 4.10
CA ASP A 9 11.95 12.42 3.57
C ASP A 9 13.07 11.66 4.27
N GLN A 10 14.17 12.33 4.63
CA GLN A 10 15.32 11.69 5.27
C GLN A 10 14.92 11.15 6.65
N PHE A 11 14.25 11.98 7.46
CA PHE A 11 13.77 11.57 8.78
C PHE A 11 12.83 10.37 8.68
N ILE A 12 11.83 10.41 7.78
CA ILE A 12 10.88 9.31 7.58
C ILE A 12 11.63 8.03 7.17
N ASN A 13 12.54 8.13 6.21
CA ASN A 13 13.27 6.96 5.70
C ASN A 13 14.16 6.31 6.76
N THR A 14 14.89 7.10 7.56
CA THR A 14 15.81 6.60 8.57
C THR A 14 15.11 6.11 9.84
N ASN A 15 13.95 6.67 10.20
CA ASN A 15 13.26 6.37 11.46
C ASN A 15 12.06 5.40 11.31
N THR A 16 11.85 4.84 10.12
CA THR A 16 10.80 3.83 9.94
C THR A 16 11.24 2.49 10.52
N ILE A 17 10.50 2.02 11.52
CA ILE A 17 10.56 0.65 12.03
C ILE A 17 9.23 0.01 11.65
N PHE A 18 9.24 -0.91 10.69
CA PHE A 18 8.00 -1.44 10.12
C PHE A 18 7.14 -2.18 11.15
N SER A 19 7.74 -2.92 12.08
CA SER A 19 6.99 -3.61 13.14
C SER A 19 6.18 -2.64 14.00
N GLU A 20 6.75 -1.48 14.34
CA GLU A 20 6.05 -0.42 15.10
C GLU A 20 4.96 0.23 14.25
N LEU A 21 5.25 0.59 12.99
CA LEU A 21 4.28 1.23 12.12
C LEU A 21 3.08 0.32 11.80
N ILE A 22 3.34 -0.97 11.58
CA ILE A 22 2.30 -1.99 11.38
C ILE A 22 1.41 -2.11 12.62
N LEU A 23 2.00 -2.06 13.82
CA LEU A 23 1.24 -2.08 15.07
C LEU A 23 0.37 -0.81 15.24
N GLU A 24 0.91 0.37 14.95
CA GLU A 24 0.13 1.61 14.99
C GLU A 24 -1.03 1.56 13.97
N LEU A 25 -0.81 1.06 12.75
CA LEU A 25 -1.86 0.87 11.77
C LEU A 25 -2.93 -0.12 12.25
N LYS A 26 -2.53 -1.27 12.84
CA LYS A 26 -3.46 -2.23 13.44
C LYS A 26 -4.35 -1.56 14.49
N ASN A 27 -3.77 -0.72 15.35
CA ASN A 27 -4.50 0.05 16.36
C ASN A 27 -5.41 1.12 15.74
N GLY A 28 -4.99 1.72 14.63
CA GLY A 28 -5.80 2.67 13.87
C GLY A 28 -7.05 2.01 13.30
N PHE A 29 -6.89 0.88 12.60
CA PHE A 29 -7.98 0.13 11.98
C PHE A 29 -8.86 -0.64 12.97
N SER A 30 -8.37 -0.95 14.18
CA SER A 30 -9.22 -1.55 15.22
C SER A 30 -10.18 -0.54 15.86
N SER A 31 -9.92 0.77 15.72
CA SER A 31 -10.76 1.84 16.27
C SER A 31 -11.82 2.32 15.28
N LYS A 32 -13.09 2.35 15.71
CA LYS A 32 -14.21 2.93 14.93
C LYS A 32 -14.37 4.45 15.10
N ASN A 33 -13.47 5.10 15.84
CA ASN A 33 -13.59 6.52 16.17
C ASN A 33 -13.03 7.44 15.07
N SER A 34 -12.26 6.88 14.14
CA SER A 34 -11.70 7.63 13.02
C SER A 34 -12.78 7.91 11.97
N LYS A 35 -12.88 9.17 11.55
CA LYS A 35 -13.70 9.62 10.44
C LYS A 35 -12.80 9.93 9.26
N VAL A 36 -13.13 9.32 8.13
CA VAL A 36 -12.41 9.47 6.87
C VAL A 36 -13.42 9.73 5.76
N PRO A 37 -13.66 11.00 5.38
CA PRO A 37 -14.48 11.28 4.21
C PRO A 37 -13.77 10.78 2.94
N MET A 38 -14.55 10.66 1.86
CA MET A 38 -14.02 10.29 0.55
C MET A 38 -12.98 11.32 0.08
N ARG A 39 -11.97 10.86 -0.67
CA ARG A 39 -10.95 11.74 -1.27
C ARG A 39 -11.60 12.80 -2.17
N HIS A 40 -11.26 14.06 -1.94
CA HIS A 40 -11.72 15.14 -2.81
C HIS A 40 -10.83 15.23 -4.05
N HIS A 41 -11.44 15.50 -5.20
CA HIS A 41 -10.79 15.70 -6.48
C HIS A 41 -11.15 17.09 -7.01
N HIS A 42 -10.14 17.90 -7.27
CA HIS A 42 -10.30 19.25 -7.81
C HIS A 42 -9.36 19.41 -9.00
N ASP A 43 -9.89 19.17 -10.20
CA ASP A 43 -9.15 19.40 -11.43
C ASP A 43 -9.06 20.90 -11.72
N PHE A 44 -7.91 21.34 -12.23
CA PHE A 44 -7.68 22.71 -12.64
C PHE A 44 -6.82 22.76 -13.91
N PRO A 45 -7.16 23.66 -14.85
CA PRO A 45 -6.42 23.78 -16.10
C PRO A 45 -5.02 24.35 -15.87
N ASN A 46 -4.02 23.78 -16.55
CA ASN A 46 -2.67 24.34 -16.62
C ASN A 46 -2.35 24.72 -18.08
N PRO A 47 -2.73 25.94 -18.52
CA PRO A 47 -2.66 26.32 -19.93
C PRO A 47 -1.23 26.43 -20.48
N GLU A 48 -0.24 26.71 -19.64
CA GLU A 48 1.17 26.77 -20.07
C GLU A 48 1.71 25.38 -20.44
N VAL A 49 1.23 24.35 -19.75
CA VAL A 49 1.63 22.95 -19.93
C VAL A 49 0.75 22.23 -20.96
N GLY A 50 -0.47 22.73 -21.19
CA GLY A 50 -1.43 22.13 -22.12
C GLY A 50 -2.09 20.85 -21.61
N ALA A 51 -2.09 20.62 -20.29
CA ALA A 51 -2.75 19.48 -19.65
C ALA A 51 -3.31 19.89 -18.29
N ASP A 52 -4.40 19.25 -17.84
CA ASP A 52 -4.97 19.52 -16.53
C ASP A 52 -4.12 18.92 -15.40
N SER A 53 -4.11 19.61 -14.27
CA SER A 53 -3.59 19.11 -12.99
C SER A 53 -4.75 18.83 -12.04
N THR A 54 -4.53 17.95 -11.07
CA THR A 54 -5.55 17.61 -10.06
C THR A 54 -5.02 17.87 -8.65
N LEU A 55 -5.76 18.61 -7.83
CA LEU A 55 -5.56 18.72 -6.39
C LEU A 55 -6.40 17.65 -5.67
N LEU A 56 -5.72 16.83 -4.88
CA LEU A 56 -6.30 15.78 -4.05
C LEU A 56 -6.22 16.14 -2.58
N LEU A 57 -7.35 16.08 -1.89
CA LEU A 57 -7.43 16.25 -0.44
C LEU A 57 -7.90 14.94 0.21
N MET A 58 -7.10 14.43 1.14
CA MET A 58 -7.40 13.22 1.90
C MET A 58 -7.38 13.54 3.40
N PRO A 59 -8.45 14.15 3.94
CA PRO A 59 -8.52 14.43 5.36
C PRO A 59 -8.94 13.19 6.15
N ALA A 60 -8.45 13.09 7.37
CA ALA A 60 -8.85 12.08 8.34
C ALA A 60 -8.72 12.63 9.76
N TRP A 61 -9.60 12.22 10.65
CA TRP A 61 -9.50 12.60 12.06
C TRP A 61 -10.10 11.57 12.99
N ASN A 62 -9.51 11.46 14.18
CA ASN A 62 -10.07 10.79 15.34
C ASN A 62 -10.32 11.86 16.41
N PRO A 63 -11.59 12.15 16.76
CA PRO A 63 -11.93 13.17 17.75
C PRO A 63 -11.10 13.02 19.03
N ASN A 64 -10.56 14.13 19.53
CA ASN A 64 -9.73 14.21 20.75
C ASN A 64 -8.36 13.50 20.70
N LYS A 65 -7.95 12.91 19.56
CA LYS A 65 -6.66 12.23 19.45
C LYS A 65 -5.76 12.85 18.38
N GLU A 66 -6.23 12.88 17.14
CA GLU A 66 -5.42 13.31 15.99
C GLU A 66 -6.31 13.75 14.81
N ALA A 67 -5.86 14.75 14.07
CA ALA A 67 -6.50 15.18 12.83
C ALA A 67 -5.42 15.55 11.81
N GLY A 68 -5.72 15.44 10.53
CA GLY A 68 -4.81 15.87 9.49
C GLY A 68 -5.38 15.74 8.09
N VAL A 69 -4.60 16.21 7.12
CA VAL A 69 -4.96 16.16 5.72
C VAL A 69 -3.71 15.96 4.87
N LYS A 70 -3.78 14.99 3.97
CA LYS A 70 -2.82 14.89 2.87
C LYS A 70 -3.28 15.79 1.74
N ILE A 71 -2.38 16.65 1.28
CA ILE A 71 -2.58 17.58 0.17
C ILE A 71 -1.61 17.17 -0.93
N VAL A 72 -2.12 16.70 -2.05
CA VAL A 72 -1.30 16.19 -3.15
C VAL A 72 -1.77 16.83 -4.45
N THR A 73 -0.82 17.25 -5.28
CA THR A 73 -1.07 17.65 -6.66
C THR A 73 -0.55 16.56 -7.59
N VAL A 74 -1.39 16.18 -8.55
CA VAL A 74 -1.01 15.33 -9.68
C VAL A 74 -0.90 16.22 -10.92
N SER A 75 0.31 16.38 -11.43
CA SER A 75 0.63 17.14 -12.64
C SER A 75 1.32 16.21 -13.64
N PRO A 76 0.57 15.59 -14.57
CA PRO A 76 1.09 14.52 -15.44
C PRO A 76 2.38 14.90 -16.16
N GLU A 77 2.44 16.12 -16.69
CA GLU A 77 3.53 16.63 -17.54
C GLU A 77 4.70 17.25 -16.78
N ASN A 78 4.80 17.09 -15.46
CA ASN A 78 5.93 17.62 -14.68
C ASN A 78 7.30 17.08 -15.11
N GLY A 79 7.32 15.95 -15.84
CA GLY A 79 8.54 15.39 -16.41
C GLY A 79 9.30 16.38 -17.29
N GLN A 80 8.60 17.30 -17.96
CA GLN A 80 9.23 18.34 -18.78
C GLN A 80 10.11 19.32 -17.98
N PHE A 81 9.88 19.40 -16.66
CA PHE A 81 10.65 20.23 -15.72
C PHE A 81 11.66 19.42 -14.89
N GLY A 82 11.82 18.12 -15.17
CA GLY A 82 12.62 17.23 -14.32
C GLY A 82 12.03 17.00 -12.93
N LEU A 83 10.72 17.24 -12.75
CA LEU A 83 10.02 17.09 -11.48
C LEU A 83 9.12 15.84 -11.47
N PRO A 84 8.83 15.26 -10.28
CA PRO A 84 7.84 14.20 -10.16
C PRO A 84 6.44 14.69 -10.52
N SER A 85 5.65 13.84 -11.20
CA SER A 85 4.24 14.12 -11.51
C SER A 85 3.32 14.16 -10.28
N ILE A 86 3.80 13.72 -9.12
CA ILE A 86 3.05 13.76 -7.87
C ILE A 86 3.91 14.49 -6.84
N GLN A 87 3.35 15.55 -6.26
CA GLN A 87 3.97 16.32 -5.19
C GLN A 87 2.94 16.55 -4.09
N GLY A 88 3.38 16.61 -2.84
CA GLY A 88 2.43 16.85 -1.77
C GLY A 88 3.05 16.81 -0.38
N ILE A 89 2.25 17.25 0.57
CA ILE A 89 2.59 17.27 1.99
C ILE A 89 1.45 16.65 2.79
N TYR A 90 1.76 16.25 4.01
CA TYR A 90 0.78 15.92 5.02
C TYR A 90 0.82 16.99 6.11
N ILE A 91 -0.34 17.53 6.47
CA ILE A 91 -0.48 18.48 7.58
C ILE A 91 -1.11 17.75 8.75
N LEU A 92 -0.40 17.70 9.88
CA LEU A 92 -0.89 17.16 11.14
C LEU A 92 -1.41 18.29 12.02
N ILE A 93 -2.62 18.12 12.55
CA ILE A 93 -3.41 19.15 13.24
C ILE A 93 -3.66 18.70 14.69
N ASP A 94 -3.59 19.64 15.63
CA ASP A 94 -4.10 19.48 16.99
C ASP A 94 -5.64 19.49 16.93
N PRO A 95 -6.32 18.37 17.20
CA PRO A 95 -7.77 18.29 17.05
C PRO A 95 -8.53 19.10 18.11
N ILE A 96 -7.87 19.53 19.20
CA ILE A 96 -8.47 20.30 20.29
C ILE A 96 -8.29 21.79 20.03
N LYS A 97 -7.07 22.22 19.67
CA LYS A 97 -6.72 23.64 19.51
C LYS A 97 -6.81 24.14 18.07
N GLY A 98 -6.91 23.25 17.09
CA GLY A 98 -6.90 23.57 15.67
C GLY A 98 -5.54 24.00 15.11
N GLY A 99 -4.49 24.06 15.95
CA GLY A 99 -3.16 24.47 15.54
C GLY A 99 -2.43 23.39 14.74
N MET A 100 -1.62 23.81 13.76
CA MET A 100 -0.78 22.90 12.99
C MET A 100 0.39 22.42 13.84
N LYS A 101 0.53 21.09 13.98
CA LYS A 101 1.61 20.45 14.75
C LYS A 101 2.84 20.18 13.86
N ALA A 102 2.60 19.63 12.68
CA ALA A 102 3.68 19.27 11.76
C ALA A 102 3.26 19.33 10.29
N ILE A 103 4.24 19.56 9.42
CA ILE A 103 4.18 19.30 7.98
C ILE A 103 5.15 18.16 7.70
N LEU A 104 4.69 17.14 6.98
CA LEU A 104 5.49 15.97 6.60
C LEU A 104 5.53 15.82 5.08
N GLU A 105 6.64 15.29 4.57
CA GLU A 105 6.74 14.90 3.16
C GLU A 105 5.75 13.77 2.82
N ALA A 106 4.84 14.01 1.86
CA ALA A 106 3.78 13.03 1.56
C ALA A 106 4.30 11.81 0.81
N LYS A 107 5.38 11.95 0.04
CA LYS A 107 5.93 10.89 -0.81
C LYS A 107 6.46 9.74 0.05
N SER A 108 7.42 10.02 0.93
CA SER A 108 7.98 9.01 1.84
C SER A 108 6.90 8.47 2.79
N LEU A 109 6.06 9.34 3.36
CA LEU A 109 4.93 8.92 4.19
C LEU A 109 4.04 7.89 3.47
N THR A 110 3.64 8.18 2.22
CA THR A 110 2.79 7.30 1.42
C THR A 110 3.47 5.97 1.13
N VAL A 111 4.77 5.98 0.80
CA VAL A 111 5.50 4.73 0.54
C VAL A 111 5.55 3.85 1.78
N LYS A 112 5.87 4.41 2.95
CA LYS A 112 6.00 3.65 4.20
C LYS A 112 4.67 3.11 4.70
N ARG A 113 3.63 3.96 4.71
CA ARG A 113 2.29 3.56 5.16
C ARG A 113 1.66 2.50 4.28
N THR A 114 1.84 2.59 2.96
CA THR A 114 1.30 1.60 2.01
C THR A 114 1.96 0.23 2.21
N ALA A 115 3.29 0.20 2.35
CA ALA A 115 4.01 -1.04 2.62
C ALA A 115 3.62 -1.66 3.98
N ALA A 116 3.46 -0.83 5.01
CA ALA A 116 3.02 -1.27 6.32
C ALA A 116 1.57 -1.79 6.31
N ALA A 117 0.65 -1.17 5.58
CA ALA A 117 -0.73 -1.66 5.43
C ALA A 117 -0.78 -3.02 4.69
N SER A 118 0.05 -3.19 3.66
CA SER A 118 0.16 -4.44 2.91
C SER A 118 0.70 -5.58 3.80
N ALA A 119 1.77 -5.31 4.56
CA ALA A 119 2.30 -6.26 5.54
C ALA A 119 1.32 -6.54 6.70
N LEU A 120 0.56 -5.53 7.14
CA LEU A 120 -0.50 -5.72 8.13
C LEU A 120 -1.55 -6.71 7.60
N ALA A 121 -2.04 -6.52 6.37
CA ALA A 121 -2.96 -7.46 5.75
C ALA A 121 -2.34 -8.85 5.63
N SER A 122 -1.12 -8.95 5.10
CA SER A 122 -0.39 -10.21 5.01
C SER A 122 -0.27 -10.90 6.37
N SER A 123 -0.16 -10.17 7.48
CA SER A 123 -0.08 -10.76 8.82
C SER A 123 -1.32 -11.57 9.22
N PHE A 124 -2.48 -11.27 8.63
CA PHE A 124 -3.72 -12.05 8.79
C PHE A 124 -3.94 -13.07 7.66
N LEU A 125 -3.35 -12.83 6.49
CA LEU A 125 -3.77 -13.47 5.24
C LEU A 125 -2.74 -14.42 4.64
N SER A 126 -1.44 -14.28 4.89
CA SER A 126 -0.43 -15.27 4.50
C SER A 126 -0.21 -16.31 5.59
N ARG A 127 0.34 -17.47 5.23
CA ARG A 127 0.64 -18.52 6.21
C ARG A 127 1.76 -18.04 7.13
N GLU A 128 1.71 -18.42 8.40
CA GLU A 128 2.73 -18.01 9.39
C GLU A 128 4.15 -18.48 9.01
N ASP A 129 4.24 -19.60 8.29
CA ASP A 129 5.49 -20.21 7.81
C ASP A 129 5.95 -19.71 6.43
N SER A 130 5.26 -18.69 5.86
CA SER A 130 5.62 -18.13 4.55
C SER A 130 7.06 -17.61 4.56
N SER A 131 7.89 -18.18 3.71
CA SER A 131 9.34 -18.01 3.72
C SER A 131 9.92 -17.55 2.38
N SER A 132 9.09 -17.41 1.35
CA SER A 132 9.47 -16.90 0.05
C SER A 132 8.51 -15.82 -0.46
N LEU A 133 9.07 -14.78 -1.08
CA LEU A 133 8.31 -13.65 -1.63
C LEU A 133 8.73 -13.37 -3.08
N LEU A 134 7.75 -13.15 -3.96
CA LEU A 134 7.94 -12.57 -5.28
C LEU A 134 7.47 -11.11 -5.26
N MET A 135 8.36 -10.18 -5.57
CA MET A 135 8.06 -8.77 -5.78
C MET A 135 7.95 -8.49 -7.28
N ILE A 136 6.75 -8.18 -7.76
CA ILE A 136 6.47 -7.79 -9.14
C ILE A 136 6.36 -6.27 -9.20
N GLY A 137 7.31 -5.65 -9.88
CA GLY A 137 7.44 -4.19 -9.96
C GLY A 137 8.73 -3.71 -9.33
N THR A 138 9.29 -2.66 -9.93
CA THR A 138 10.59 -2.07 -9.53
C THR A 138 10.46 -0.59 -9.18
N GLY A 139 9.26 -0.16 -8.77
CA GLY A 139 8.95 1.22 -8.39
C GLY A 139 9.33 1.53 -6.93
N ALA A 140 8.93 2.73 -6.47
CA ALA A 140 9.26 3.24 -5.13
C ALA A 140 8.74 2.37 -3.96
N LEU A 141 7.70 1.57 -4.19
CA LEU A 141 7.13 0.68 -3.17
C LEU A 141 7.95 -0.59 -2.96
N SER A 142 8.68 -1.07 -3.97
CA SER A 142 9.23 -2.44 -4.03
C SER A 142 10.11 -2.78 -2.83
N THR A 143 11.11 -1.95 -2.54
CA THR A 143 12.03 -2.18 -1.40
C THR A 143 11.29 -2.12 -0.06
N ASN A 144 10.27 -1.27 0.06
CA ASN A 144 9.51 -1.09 1.28
C ASN A 144 8.52 -2.24 1.51
N LEU A 145 7.87 -2.74 0.46
CA LEU A 145 6.99 -3.91 0.51
C LEU A 145 7.77 -5.15 0.93
N ILE A 146 8.94 -5.38 0.34
CA ILE A 146 9.83 -6.50 0.72
C ILE A 146 10.18 -6.40 2.20
N LYS A 147 10.71 -5.26 2.66
CA LYS A 147 11.10 -5.06 4.06
C LYS A 147 9.92 -5.22 5.02
N ALA A 148 8.76 -4.63 4.70
CA ALA A 148 7.57 -4.72 5.55
C ALA A 148 7.07 -6.16 5.69
N HIS A 149 6.97 -6.91 4.58
CA HIS A 149 6.57 -8.33 4.62
C HIS A 149 7.55 -9.20 5.40
N ALA A 150 8.86 -8.95 5.26
CA ALA A 150 9.89 -9.64 6.03
C ALA A 150 9.80 -9.37 7.55
N THR A 151 9.11 -8.31 7.99
CA THR A 151 8.89 -8.08 9.43
C THR A 151 7.75 -8.89 10.03
N VAL A 152 6.81 -9.37 9.21
CA VAL A 152 5.62 -10.11 9.67
C VAL A 152 5.69 -11.60 9.35
N ARG A 153 6.65 -12.02 8.51
CA ARG A 153 6.85 -13.42 8.10
C ARG A 153 8.33 -13.77 8.03
N PRO A 154 8.71 -15.05 8.26
CA PRO A 154 10.10 -15.51 8.24
C PRO A 154 10.63 -15.65 6.80
N ILE A 155 10.62 -14.56 6.04
CA ILE A 155 11.08 -14.52 4.64
C ILE A 155 12.58 -14.82 4.59
N LYS A 156 12.95 -15.82 3.79
CA LYS A 156 14.32 -16.29 3.57
C LYS A 156 14.77 -16.07 2.13
N ARG A 157 13.83 -16.00 1.18
CA ARG A 157 14.11 -15.84 -0.25
C ARG A 157 13.16 -14.80 -0.86
N VAL A 158 13.73 -13.89 -1.63
CA VAL A 158 13.00 -12.86 -2.36
C VAL A 158 13.39 -12.92 -3.83
N TYR A 159 12.40 -12.96 -4.70
CA TYR A 159 12.57 -12.83 -6.13
C TYR A 159 12.02 -11.47 -6.57
N VAL A 160 12.73 -10.76 -7.43
CA VAL A 160 12.30 -9.46 -7.94
C VAL A 160 12.15 -9.53 -9.45
N TRP A 161 10.97 -9.19 -9.94
CA TRP A 161 10.70 -9.10 -11.36
C TRP A 161 10.28 -7.69 -11.75
N GLY A 162 10.74 -7.24 -12.90
CA GLY A 162 10.26 -6.04 -13.56
C GLY A 162 10.50 -6.12 -15.07
N ARG A 163 9.77 -5.30 -15.84
CA ARG A 163 9.97 -5.18 -17.30
C ARG A 163 11.41 -4.84 -17.69
N ASP A 164 12.12 -4.18 -16.79
CA ASP A 164 13.52 -3.81 -16.92
C ASP A 164 14.30 -4.57 -15.83
N VAL A 165 15.06 -5.57 -16.26
CA VAL A 165 15.82 -6.46 -15.36
C VAL A 165 16.91 -5.71 -14.59
N GLU A 166 17.47 -4.63 -15.15
CA GLU A 166 18.48 -3.82 -14.46
C GLU A 166 17.89 -3.10 -13.25
N LYS A 167 16.65 -2.62 -13.35
CA LYS A 167 15.94 -2.06 -12.19
C LYS A 167 15.66 -3.10 -11.12
N ALA A 168 15.38 -4.34 -11.50
CA ALA A 168 15.23 -5.44 -10.55
C ALA A 168 16.57 -5.75 -9.86
N ARG A 169 17.67 -5.80 -10.61
CA ARG A 169 19.04 -5.97 -10.08
C ARG A 169 19.40 -4.85 -9.09
N GLY A 170 19.10 -3.59 -9.40
CA GLY A 170 19.33 -2.47 -8.49
C GLY A 170 18.57 -2.58 -7.16
N ILE A 171 17.38 -3.20 -7.15
CA ILE A 171 16.67 -3.52 -5.89
C ILE A 171 17.39 -4.61 -5.11
N CYS A 172 17.89 -5.66 -5.78
CA CYS A 172 18.67 -6.72 -5.14
C CYS A 172 19.95 -6.16 -4.48
N GLU A 173 20.65 -5.26 -5.16
CA GLU A 173 21.83 -4.57 -4.62
C GLU A 173 21.47 -3.75 -3.39
N ALA A 174 20.39 -2.96 -3.46
CA ALA A 174 19.93 -2.12 -2.35
C ALA A 174 19.52 -2.92 -1.09
N LEU A 175 19.24 -4.21 -1.22
CA LEU A 175 18.77 -5.10 -0.14
C LEU A 175 19.74 -6.26 0.16
N THR A 176 20.98 -6.21 -0.36
CA THR A 176 21.97 -7.27 -0.18
C THR A 176 22.35 -7.54 1.28
N ASN A 177 22.18 -6.55 2.17
CA ASN A 177 22.51 -6.67 3.60
C ASN A 177 21.32 -7.09 4.48
N GLU A 178 20.17 -7.42 3.89
CA GLU A 178 19.02 -7.93 4.65
C GLU A 178 19.18 -9.43 4.98
N ASP A 179 18.42 -9.93 5.95
CA ASP A 179 18.54 -11.31 6.46
C ASP A 179 17.99 -12.41 5.51
N PHE A 180 17.62 -12.04 4.28
CA PHE A 180 17.11 -12.94 3.25
C PHE A 180 17.97 -12.90 1.99
N LYS A 181 17.95 -14.00 1.22
CA LYS A 181 18.56 -14.03 -0.12
C LYS A 181 17.63 -13.33 -1.11
N ILE A 182 18.16 -12.45 -1.94
CA ILE A 182 17.40 -11.73 -2.96
C ILE A 182 18.02 -11.91 -4.35
N SER A 183 17.18 -12.13 -5.36
CA SER A 183 17.62 -12.30 -6.76
C SER A 183 16.62 -11.72 -7.75
N ALA A 184 17.13 -11.08 -8.80
CA ALA A 184 16.33 -10.65 -9.93
C ALA A 184 15.99 -11.85 -10.84
N VAL A 185 14.80 -11.86 -11.41
CA VAL A 185 14.32 -12.90 -12.33
C VAL A 185 13.77 -12.28 -13.61
N GLU A 186 13.91 -12.99 -14.73
CA GLU A 186 13.47 -12.51 -16.05
C GLU A 186 12.06 -12.99 -16.42
N ILE A 187 11.70 -14.21 -16.00
CA ILE A 187 10.40 -14.84 -16.30
C ILE A 187 9.61 -14.93 -14.99
N VAL A 188 8.50 -14.19 -14.91
CA VAL A 188 7.70 -14.08 -13.68
C VAL A 188 6.86 -15.34 -13.44
N GLU A 189 6.38 -15.96 -14.53
CA GLU A 189 5.47 -17.10 -14.52
C GLU A 189 6.04 -18.32 -13.81
N GLU A 190 7.35 -18.56 -13.97
CA GLU A 190 8.07 -19.67 -13.35
C GLU A 190 8.20 -19.50 -11.83
N ILE A 191 8.18 -18.27 -11.34
CA ILE A 191 8.39 -17.97 -9.92
C ILE A 191 7.07 -17.89 -9.16
N ILE A 192 5.96 -17.56 -9.84
CA ILE A 192 4.63 -17.49 -9.20
C ILE A 192 4.32 -18.78 -8.45
N SER A 193 4.66 -19.97 -8.96
CA SER A 193 4.37 -21.25 -8.28
C SER A 193 5.35 -21.62 -7.17
N GLU A 194 6.49 -20.94 -7.06
CA GLU A 194 7.60 -21.29 -6.16
C GLU A 194 7.62 -20.45 -4.88
N VAL A 195 6.76 -19.45 -4.78
CA VAL A 195 6.72 -18.51 -3.65
C VAL A 195 5.47 -18.66 -2.77
N ASP A 196 5.58 -18.23 -1.52
CA ASP A 196 4.45 -18.23 -0.59
C ASP A 196 3.63 -16.94 -0.70
N ILE A 197 4.30 -15.81 -0.94
CA ILE A 197 3.73 -14.48 -1.05
C ILE A 197 4.09 -13.87 -2.41
N ILE A 198 3.11 -13.29 -3.10
CA ILE A 198 3.29 -12.54 -4.33
C ILE A 198 2.82 -11.12 -4.06
N SER A 199 3.73 -10.14 -4.03
CA SER A 199 3.38 -8.72 -3.91
C SER A 199 3.59 -8.03 -5.24
N CYS A 200 2.53 -7.40 -5.77
CA CYS A 200 2.52 -6.72 -7.06
C CYS A 200 2.24 -5.23 -6.85
N ALA A 201 3.15 -4.38 -7.34
CA ALA A 201 3.07 -2.93 -7.23
C ALA A 201 3.44 -2.25 -8.57
N THR A 202 2.60 -2.48 -9.57
CA THR A 202 2.74 -1.99 -10.94
C THR A 202 1.55 -1.12 -11.36
N LEU A 203 1.78 -0.23 -12.32
CA LEU A 203 0.73 0.56 -12.97
C LEU A 203 0.17 -0.17 -14.21
N SER A 204 0.19 -1.50 -14.21
CA SER A 204 -0.18 -2.29 -15.38
C SER A 204 -1.69 -2.19 -15.66
N LYS A 205 -2.03 -2.21 -16.95
CA LYS A 205 -3.42 -2.41 -17.41
C LYS A 205 -3.70 -3.87 -17.76
N THR A 206 -2.64 -4.67 -17.92
CA THR A 206 -2.71 -6.09 -18.26
C THR A 206 -2.24 -6.92 -17.07
N PRO A 207 -2.96 -7.99 -16.70
CA PRO A 207 -2.57 -8.87 -15.60
C PRO A 207 -1.13 -9.41 -15.73
N LEU A 208 -0.42 -9.40 -14.61
CA LEU A 208 0.92 -9.98 -14.44
C LEU A 208 0.89 -11.17 -13.49
N VAL A 209 -0.01 -11.17 -12.50
CA VAL A 209 -0.28 -12.33 -11.65
C VAL A 209 -1.36 -13.17 -12.31
N LEU A 210 -0.98 -14.34 -12.82
CA LEU A 210 -1.88 -15.21 -13.57
C LEU A 210 -2.33 -16.39 -12.71
N GLY A 211 -3.65 -16.55 -12.54
CA GLY A 211 -4.24 -17.52 -11.62
C GLY A 211 -3.90 -18.97 -11.96
N LYS A 212 -3.59 -19.26 -13.23
CA LYS A 212 -3.17 -20.61 -13.68
C LYS A 212 -1.88 -21.12 -13.02
N TYR A 213 -1.01 -20.23 -12.55
CA TYR A 213 0.25 -20.60 -11.88
C TYR A 213 0.12 -20.67 -10.36
N LEU A 214 -0.98 -20.19 -9.79
CA LEU A 214 -1.17 -20.19 -8.34
C LEU A 214 -1.25 -21.62 -7.77
N LYS A 215 -0.70 -21.77 -6.58
CA LYS A 215 -0.71 -22.97 -5.74
C LYS A 215 -1.49 -22.73 -4.46
N LYS A 216 -2.00 -23.81 -3.87
CA LYS A 216 -2.69 -23.78 -2.58
C LYS A 216 -1.82 -23.13 -1.51
N GLY A 217 -2.45 -22.37 -0.64
CA GLY A 217 -1.80 -21.72 0.50
C GLY A 217 -1.18 -20.37 0.20
N GLN A 218 -1.10 -19.92 -1.04
CA GLN A 218 -0.43 -18.66 -1.38
C GLN A 218 -1.20 -17.44 -0.88
N HIS A 219 -0.47 -16.33 -0.73
CA HIS A 219 -1.03 -15.01 -0.53
C HIS A 219 -0.62 -14.09 -1.68
N VAL A 220 -1.59 -13.36 -2.23
CA VAL A 220 -1.39 -12.38 -3.28
C VAL A 220 -1.73 -11.00 -2.72
N ASP A 221 -0.79 -10.06 -2.83
CA ASP A 221 -0.89 -8.69 -2.38
C ASP A 221 -0.84 -7.76 -3.60
N LEU A 222 -1.94 -7.06 -3.87
CA LEU A 222 -2.15 -6.24 -5.07
C LEU A 222 -2.25 -4.77 -4.68
N VAL A 223 -1.20 -4.00 -4.96
CA VAL A 223 -1.02 -2.65 -4.38
C VAL A 223 -0.96 -1.56 -5.45
N GLY A 224 -0.49 -1.90 -6.66
CA GLY A 224 -0.15 -0.92 -7.69
C GLY A 224 -1.35 -0.38 -8.46
N ALA A 225 -2.36 -1.20 -8.74
CA ALA A 225 -3.53 -0.75 -9.51
C ALA A 225 -4.55 0.00 -8.64
N TYR A 226 -4.66 1.32 -8.83
CA TYR A 226 -5.56 2.21 -8.09
C TYR A 226 -6.59 2.93 -8.99
N LYS A 227 -6.66 2.58 -10.28
CA LYS A 227 -7.66 3.08 -11.23
C LYS A 227 -8.44 1.92 -11.84
N LYS A 228 -9.66 2.20 -12.31
CA LYS A 228 -10.59 1.20 -12.87
C LYS A 228 -10.05 0.50 -14.11
N ASP A 229 -9.17 1.17 -14.86
CA ASP A 229 -8.52 0.64 -16.07
C ASP A 229 -7.14 0.01 -15.78
N MET A 230 -6.71 -0.04 -14.52
CA MET A 230 -5.48 -0.70 -14.08
C MET A 230 -5.81 -2.01 -13.39
N ARG A 231 -5.02 -3.05 -13.68
CA ARG A 231 -5.21 -4.38 -13.13
C ARG A 231 -3.91 -5.18 -13.14
N GLU A 232 -3.62 -5.83 -12.03
CA GLU A 232 -2.39 -6.58 -11.77
C GLU A 232 -2.61 -8.09 -11.79
N ALA A 233 -3.81 -8.56 -11.47
CA ALA A 233 -4.17 -9.97 -11.43
C ALA A 233 -5.31 -10.32 -12.40
N ASP A 234 -5.30 -11.53 -12.97
CA ASP A 234 -6.36 -11.98 -13.87
C ASP A 234 -7.62 -12.45 -13.10
N ASP A 235 -8.67 -12.79 -13.84
CA ASP A 235 -9.90 -13.30 -13.25
C ASP A 235 -9.75 -14.67 -12.59
N ASP A 236 -8.77 -15.47 -13.03
CA ASP A 236 -8.50 -16.77 -12.45
C ASP A 236 -7.93 -16.64 -11.03
N VAL A 237 -7.14 -15.59 -10.75
CA VAL A 237 -6.72 -15.25 -9.38
C VAL A 237 -7.94 -15.01 -8.49
N ILE A 238 -8.87 -14.15 -8.95
CA ILE A 238 -10.05 -13.76 -8.17
C ILE A 238 -10.98 -14.96 -7.93
N LYS A 239 -11.20 -15.82 -8.92
CA LYS A 239 -12.03 -17.04 -8.79
C LYS A 239 -11.45 -18.05 -7.81
N LYS A 240 -10.12 -18.13 -7.68
CA LYS A 240 -9.43 -19.14 -6.86
C LYS A 240 -9.20 -18.71 -5.42
N ALA A 241 -9.29 -17.41 -5.13
CA ALA A 241 -8.87 -16.84 -3.86
C ALA A 241 -10.03 -16.30 -3.03
N SER A 242 -9.85 -16.31 -1.71
CA SER A 242 -10.62 -15.47 -0.81
C SER A 242 -10.14 -14.03 -0.94
N VAL A 243 -11.05 -13.11 -1.28
CA VAL A 243 -10.73 -11.71 -1.56
C VAL A 243 -10.93 -10.85 -0.32
N PHE A 244 -9.92 -10.04 -0.02
CA PHE A 244 -9.89 -9.05 1.04
C PHE A 244 -9.47 -7.70 0.44
N VAL A 245 -9.93 -6.60 1.04
CA VAL A 245 -9.63 -5.24 0.58
C VAL A 245 -9.10 -4.39 1.73
N ASP A 246 -8.45 -3.27 1.44
CA ASP A 246 -8.06 -2.30 2.46
C ASP A 246 -9.28 -1.72 3.18
N THR A 247 -10.27 -1.27 2.41
CA THR A 247 -11.57 -0.76 2.85
C THR A 247 -12.65 -1.15 1.85
N MET A 248 -13.85 -1.45 2.32
CA MET A 248 -14.98 -1.73 1.41
C MET A 248 -15.28 -0.52 0.51
N GLN A 249 -15.18 0.71 1.03
CA GLN A 249 -15.50 1.92 0.27
C GLN A 249 -14.57 2.15 -0.94
N GLY A 250 -13.26 1.99 -0.74
CA GLY A 250 -12.25 2.20 -1.79
C GLY A 250 -12.09 0.99 -2.70
N GLY A 251 -11.94 -0.20 -2.11
CA GLY A 251 -11.68 -1.44 -2.84
C GLY A 251 -12.72 -1.77 -3.91
N LEU A 252 -14.00 -1.49 -3.63
CA LEU A 252 -15.11 -1.75 -4.56
C LEU A 252 -15.17 -0.79 -5.75
N LYS A 253 -14.46 0.35 -5.72
CA LYS A 253 -14.70 1.46 -6.66
C LYS A 253 -13.48 1.92 -7.44
N GLU A 254 -12.29 1.74 -6.90
CA GLU A 254 -11.09 2.39 -7.44
C GLU A 254 -10.27 1.50 -8.37
N SER A 255 -10.05 0.22 -8.02
CA SER A 255 -9.12 -0.65 -8.77
C SER A 255 -9.81 -1.60 -9.74
N GLY A 256 -9.26 -1.72 -10.96
CA GLY A 256 -9.71 -2.70 -11.94
C GLY A 256 -9.51 -4.15 -11.50
N ASP A 257 -8.63 -4.44 -10.53
CA ASP A 257 -8.50 -5.79 -9.94
C ASP A 257 -9.81 -6.29 -9.30
N ILE A 258 -10.67 -5.38 -8.84
CA ILE A 258 -11.94 -5.69 -8.17
C ILE A 258 -13.14 -5.21 -9.00
N VAL A 259 -13.06 -3.99 -9.55
CA VAL A 259 -14.15 -3.39 -10.33
C VAL A 259 -14.47 -4.21 -11.58
N ILE A 260 -13.46 -4.70 -12.31
CA ILE A 260 -13.69 -5.46 -13.55
C ILE A 260 -14.34 -6.82 -13.24
N PRO A 261 -13.88 -7.62 -12.26
CA PRO A 261 -14.57 -8.85 -11.85
C PRO A 261 -16.01 -8.64 -11.40
N LEU A 262 -16.28 -7.57 -10.64
CA LEU A 262 -17.64 -7.23 -10.21
C LEU A 262 -18.55 -6.95 -11.41
N GLN A 263 -18.08 -6.13 -12.36
CA GLN A 263 -18.83 -5.79 -13.57
C GLN A 263 -19.09 -7.01 -14.46
N ASN A 264 -18.16 -7.95 -14.50
CA ASN A 264 -18.25 -9.15 -15.31
C ASN A 264 -18.95 -10.33 -14.60
N GLY A 265 -19.44 -10.15 -13.37
CA GLY A 265 -20.10 -11.20 -12.58
C GLY A 265 -19.16 -12.34 -12.13
N ILE A 266 -17.86 -12.08 -12.10
CA ILE A 266 -16.82 -13.03 -11.66
C ILE A 266 -16.63 -13.00 -10.15
N LEU A 267 -16.89 -11.84 -9.55
CA LEU A 267 -16.92 -11.59 -8.11
C LEU A 267 -18.26 -10.91 -7.80
N ASN A 268 -18.92 -11.26 -6.69
CA ASN A 268 -20.01 -10.45 -6.15
C ASN A 268 -19.49 -9.66 -4.95
N GLU A 269 -20.13 -8.52 -4.61
CA GLU A 269 -19.72 -7.72 -3.45
C GLU A 269 -19.77 -8.54 -2.15
N GLU A 270 -20.73 -9.44 -2.04
CA GLU A 270 -20.92 -10.35 -0.89
C GLU A 270 -19.82 -11.42 -0.76
N ASP A 271 -19.05 -11.68 -1.84
CA ASP A 271 -17.96 -12.65 -1.84
C ASP A 271 -16.66 -12.08 -1.25
N ILE A 272 -16.57 -10.75 -1.11
CA ILE A 272 -15.44 -10.08 -0.46
C ILE A 272 -15.52 -10.33 1.04
N LYS A 273 -14.51 -11.02 1.58
CA LYS A 273 -14.56 -11.60 2.93
C LYS A 273 -14.50 -10.56 4.04
N ALA A 274 -13.61 -9.59 3.93
CA ALA A 274 -13.37 -8.59 4.95
C ALA A 274 -12.47 -7.46 4.45
N ASP A 275 -12.51 -6.35 5.17
CA ASP A 275 -11.55 -5.26 5.06
C ASP A 275 -10.59 -5.17 6.26
N LEU A 276 -9.64 -4.22 6.24
CA LEU A 276 -8.69 -4.05 7.35
C LEU A 276 -9.36 -3.69 8.68
N PHE A 277 -10.49 -2.98 8.67
CA PHE A 277 -11.27 -2.71 9.89
C PHE A 277 -11.79 -4.01 10.51
N SER A 278 -12.36 -4.88 9.67
CA SER A 278 -12.90 -6.17 10.10
C SER A 278 -11.82 -7.11 10.62
N LEU A 279 -10.66 -7.15 9.94
CA LEU A 279 -9.49 -7.93 10.36
C LEU A 279 -8.89 -7.42 11.67
N CYS A 280 -8.64 -6.11 11.77
CA CYS A 280 -7.95 -5.53 12.93
C CYS A 280 -8.83 -5.48 14.19
N SER A 281 -10.16 -5.43 14.04
CA SER A 281 -11.11 -5.48 15.16
C SER A 281 -11.47 -6.91 15.60
N GLY A 282 -10.96 -7.94 14.90
CA GLY A 282 -11.27 -9.34 15.19
C GLY A 282 -12.66 -9.80 14.76
N GLN A 283 -13.39 -8.98 13.98
CA GLN A 283 -14.67 -9.37 13.38
C GLN A 283 -14.48 -10.46 12.31
N HIS A 284 -13.31 -10.49 11.66
CA HIS A 284 -12.90 -11.56 10.77
C HIS A 284 -11.47 -11.99 11.12
N LEU A 285 -11.20 -13.30 11.21
CA LEU A 285 -9.91 -13.81 11.66
C LEU A 285 -8.83 -13.87 10.56
N GLY A 286 -9.22 -13.61 9.32
CA GLY A 286 -8.35 -13.66 8.15
C GLY A 286 -8.37 -15.03 7.49
N ARG A 287 -7.19 -15.56 7.15
CA ARG A 287 -7.05 -16.91 6.58
C ARG A 287 -7.71 -17.96 7.49
N THR A 288 -8.45 -18.87 6.88
CA THR A 288 -9.20 -19.93 7.55
C THR A 288 -8.50 -21.29 7.51
N ASN A 289 -7.64 -21.54 6.50
CA ASN A 289 -6.88 -22.79 6.40
C ASN A 289 -5.57 -22.65 5.59
N GLN A 290 -4.69 -23.65 5.71
CA GLN A 290 -3.36 -23.65 5.08
C GLN A 290 -3.38 -23.79 3.55
N ASN A 291 -4.46 -24.32 2.97
CA ASN A 291 -4.59 -24.51 1.52
C ASN A 291 -5.26 -23.32 0.81
N GLU A 292 -5.86 -22.40 1.57
CA GLU A 292 -6.54 -21.22 1.05
C GLU A 292 -5.59 -20.35 0.24
N ILE A 293 -6.06 -19.85 -0.90
CA ILE A 293 -5.37 -18.76 -1.60
C ILE A 293 -6.07 -17.48 -1.12
N THR A 294 -5.30 -16.50 -0.67
CA THR A 294 -5.84 -15.20 -0.25
C THR A 294 -5.37 -14.10 -1.17
N VAL A 295 -6.25 -13.15 -1.49
CA VAL A 295 -5.91 -11.93 -2.22
C VAL A 295 -6.21 -10.75 -1.31
N PHE A 296 -5.26 -9.85 -1.13
CA PHE A 296 -5.47 -8.54 -0.55
C PHE A 296 -5.33 -7.47 -1.64
N LYS A 297 -6.33 -6.60 -1.75
CA LYS A 297 -6.29 -5.44 -2.64
C LYS A 297 -6.22 -4.13 -1.86
N SER A 298 -5.21 -3.32 -2.17
CA SER A 298 -5.03 -1.98 -1.58
C SER A 298 -5.15 -0.88 -2.64
N VAL A 299 -5.90 0.18 -2.30
CA VAL A 299 -6.00 1.44 -3.07
C VAL A 299 -5.62 2.66 -2.21
N GLY A 300 -5.48 2.46 -0.90
CA GLY A 300 -5.00 3.41 0.09
C GLY A 300 -6.10 4.24 0.74
N HIS A 301 -6.05 4.31 2.06
CA HIS A 301 -7.01 5.01 2.90
C HIS A 301 -6.36 6.12 3.73
N ALA A 302 -7.04 7.26 3.91
CA ALA A 302 -6.46 8.43 4.59
C ALA A 302 -6.18 8.19 6.09
N LEU A 303 -6.81 7.18 6.70
CA LEU A 303 -6.46 6.74 8.05
C LEU A 303 -5.01 6.30 8.14
N GLU A 304 -4.51 5.61 7.12
CA GLU A 304 -3.13 5.13 7.10
C GLU A 304 -2.14 6.31 7.10
N ASP A 305 -2.47 7.38 6.38
CA ASP A 305 -1.67 8.60 6.36
C ASP A 305 -1.69 9.29 7.74
N LEU A 306 -2.87 9.38 8.38
CA LEU A 306 -3.04 10.00 9.70
C LEU A 306 -2.27 9.28 10.80
N VAL A 307 -2.41 7.95 10.88
CA VAL A 307 -1.72 7.12 11.87
C VAL A 307 -0.22 7.22 11.67
N SER A 308 0.24 7.14 10.43
CA SER A 308 1.67 7.21 10.11
C SER A 308 2.26 8.58 10.44
N ALA A 309 1.55 9.67 10.10
CA ALA A 309 1.99 11.02 10.42
C ALA A 309 2.12 11.25 11.93
N SER A 310 1.16 10.74 12.71
CA SER A 310 1.23 10.78 14.17
C SER A 310 2.39 9.94 14.73
N TYR A 311 2.66 8.77 14.15
CA TYR A 311 3.81 7.94 14.51
C TYR A 311 5.14 8.69 14.30
N TYR A 312 5.35 9.29 13.13
CA TYR A 312 6.58 10.05 12.86
C TYR A 312 6.68 11.31 13.71
N PHE A 313 5.57 12.02 13.95
CA PHE A 313 5.58 13.18 14.84
C PHE A 313 5.96 12.83 16.27
N LYS A 314 5.45 11.72 16.82
CA LYS A 314 5.85 11.22 18.14
C LYS A 314 7.34 10.89 18.18
N LYS A 315 7.87 10.19 17.16
CA LYS A 315 9.31 9.90 17.06
C LYS A 315 10.15 11.15 17.02
N TYR A 316 9.76 12.13 16.20
CA TYR A 316 10.46 13.41 16.07
C TYR A 316 10.46 14.19 17.39
N SER A 317 9.35 14.14 18.14
CA SER A 317 9.22 14.88 19.40
C SER A 317 9.95 14.24 20.59
N ASN A 318 10.29 12.95 20.49
CA ASN A 318 10.93 12.18 21.56
C ASN A 318 12.45 11.99 21.34
N GLY A 319 12.97 12.34 20.17
CA GLY A 319 14.41 12.33 19.85
C GLY A 319 15.01 13.71 20.01
#